data_AF-A0A0A7KJV5-F1
#
_entry.id   AF-A0A0A7KJV5-F1
#
_cell.length_a   1.000
_cell.length_b   1.000
_cell.length_c   1.000
_cell.angle_alpha   90.00
_cell.angle_beta   90.00
_cell.angle_gamma   90.00
#
_symmetry.space_group_name_H-M   'P 1'
#
loop_
_entity.id
_entity.type
_entity.pdbx_description
1 polymer ?
#
loop_
_entity_poly.entity_id
_entity_poly.type
_entity_poly.pdbx_seq_one_letter_code
_entity_poly.pdbx_strand_id
1 'polypeptide(L)' 'MQVKDKDGEHVGTVDHLDGDRIKLTKSDSSDGQHHYVPLSQVESMDNVAVYLNVTREEAMK' A
#
# COMPACT_ATOMS: atom_id res chain seq x y z
N MET A 1 4.41 3.18 -8.69
CA MET A 1 3.16 3.73 -8.13
C MET A 1 3.27 3.59 -6.61
N GLN A 2 3.23 4.71 -5.90
CA GLN A 2 3.40 4.72 -4.44
C GLN A 2 2.08 4.35 -3.76
N VAL A 3 2.13 3.86 -2.54
CA VAL A 3 0.97 3.62 -1.69
C VAL A 3 1.12 4.51 -0.47
N LYS A 4 0.13 5.36 -0.27
CA LYS A 4 0.05 6.31 0.83
C LYS A 4 -1.16 5.99 1.69
N ASP A 5 -1.03 6.19 2.98
CA ASP A 5 -2.14 6.00 3.90
C ASP A 5 -3.10 7.19 3.86
N LYS A 6 -4.14 7.14 4.70
CA LYS A 6 -5.14 8.22 4.80
C LYS A 6 -4.57 9.56 5.26
N ASP A 7 -3.42 9.55 5.93
CA ASP A 7 -2.74 10.75 6.42
C ASP A 7 -1.68 11.24 5.41
N GLY A 8 -1.51 10.52 4.30
CA GLY A 8 -0.54 10.81 3.24
C GLY A 8 0.86 10.28 3.52
N GLU A 9 1.05 9.48 4.57
CA GLU A 9 2.31 8.83 4.89
C GLU A 9 2.63 7.72 3.90
N HIS A 10 3.92 7.52 3.62
CA HIS A 10 4.37 6.47 2.72
C HIS A 10 4.24 5.09 3.38
N VAL A 11 3.37 4.25 2.80
CA VAL A 11 3.15 2.86 3.23
C VAL A 11 4.09 1.93 2.47
N GLY A 12 4.24 2.14 1.17
CA GLY A 12 5.11 1.34 0.34
C GLY A 12 4.95 1.61 -1.15
N THR A 13 5.46 0.70 -1.98
CA THR A 13 5.40 0.81 -3.44
C THR A 13 4.74 -0.43 -4.00
N VAL A 14 3.84 -0.25 -4.97
CA VAL A 14 3.16 -1.35 -5.66
C VAL A 14 4.18 -2.19 -6.45
N ASP A 15 4.26 -3.48 -6.12
CA ASP A 15 5.02 -4.51 -6.85
C ASP A 15 4.12 -5.19 -7.88
N HIS A 16 2.97 -5.69 -7.42
CA HIS A 16 2.03 -6.47 -8.23
C HIS A 16 0.60 -6.35 -7.70
N LEU A 17 -0.38 -6.66 -8.54
CA LEU A 17 -1.77 -6.84 -8.11
C LEU A 17 -2.07 -8.34 -8.05
N ASP A 18 -2.34 -8.85 -6.86
CA ASP A 18 -2.64 -10.25 -6.61
C ASP A 18 -4.12 -10.39 -6.25
N GLY A 19 -4.95 -10.67 -7.26
CA GLY A 19 -6.39 -10.76 -7.11
C GLY A 19 -7.01 -9.45 -6.60
N ASP A 20 -7.49 -9.46 -5.36
CA ASP A 20 -8.11 -8.34 -4.66
C ASP A 20 -7.15 -7.60 -3.73
N ARG A 21 -5.84 -7.85 -3.82
CA ARG A 21 -4.82 -7.24 -2.97
C ARG A 21 -3.67 -6.66 -3.78
N ILE A 22 -3.14 -5.55 -3.30
CA ILE A 22 -1.95 -4.90 -3.81
C ILE A 22 -0.75 -5.48 -3.07
N LYS A 23 0.13 -6.16 -3.79
CA LYS A 23 1.42 -6.61 -3.28
C LYS A 23 2.40 -5.44 -3.28
N LEU A 24 3.00 -5.18 -2.12
CA LEU A 24 4.03 -4.17 -1.94
C LEU A 24 5.43 -4.75 -2.16
N THR A 25 6.33 -3.91 -2.66
CA THR A 25 7.72 -4.30 -2.92
C THR A 25 8.45 -4.51 -1.59
N LYS A 26 9.10 -5.66 -1.42
CA LYS A 26 9.93 -5.94 -0.23
C LYS A 26 11.08 -4.95 -0.02
N SER A 27 11.58 -4.35 -1.09
CA SER A 27 12.69 -3.38 -1.07
C SER A 27 12.32 -2.07 -0.37
N ASP A 28 11.03 -1.76 -0.32
CA ASP A 28 10.46 -0.57 0.30
C ASP A 28 9.87 -0.89 1.69
N SER A 29 10.02 -2.14 2.14
CA SER A 29 9.61 -2.57 3.46
C SER A 29 10.80 -2.60 4.41
N SER A 30 10.59 -2.10 5.63
CA SER A 30 11.61 -2.08 6.68
C SER A 30 11.97 -3.49 7.20
N ASP A 31 11.09 -4.47 7.03
CA ASP A 31 11.30 -5.86 7.45
C ASP A 31 11.80 -6.78 6.30
N GLY A 32 11.96 -6.24 5.09
CA GLY A 32 12.36 -7.01 3.91
C GLY A 32 11.34 -8.04 3.43
N GLN A 33 10.08 -7.94 3.87
CA GLN A 33 8.98 -8.82 3.47
C GLN A 33 8.04 -8.15 2.47
N HIS A 34 7.28 -8.97 1.73
CA HIS A 34 6.19 -8.49 0.90
C HIS A 34 4.95 -8.26 1.77
N HIS A 35 4.50 -7.02 1.82
CA HIS A 35 3.23 -6.66 2.44
C HIS A 35 2.11 -6.67 1.41
N TYR A 36 0.88 -6.93 1.86
CA TYR A 36 -0.28 -6.99 0.98
C TYR A 36 -1.37 -6.09 1.53
N VAL A 37 -1.83 -5.16 0.69
CA VAL A 37 -2.89 -4.21 1.04
C VAL A 37 -4.16 -4.59 0.28
N PRO A 38 -5.27 -4.96 0.96
CA PRO A 38 -6.55 -5.19 0.31
C PRO A 38 -7.01 -3.99 -0.51
N LEU A 39 -7.58 -4.23 -1.70
CA LEU A 39 -8.22 -3.18 -2.50
C LEU A 39 -9.38 -2.51 -1.77
N SER A 40 -10.01 -3.20 -0.81
CA SER A 40 -11.05 -2.62 0.05
C SER A 40 -10.54 -1.49 0.95
N GLN A 41 -9.23 -1.39 1.17
CA GLN A 41 -8.60 -0.30 1.90
C GLN A 41 -8.21 0.87 0.99
N VAL A 42 -8.40 0.78 -0.33
CA VAL A 42 -8.10 1.86 -1.26
C VAL A 42 -9.27 2.86 -1.26
N GLU A 43 -8.97 4.11 -0.91
CA GLU A 43 -9.93 5.22 -0.98
C GLU A 43 -9.96 5.83 -2.38
N SER A 44 -8.79 6.11 -2.93
CA SER A 44 -8.64 6.70 -4.25
C SER A 44 -7.25 6.39 -4.82
N MET A 45 -7.06 6.63 -6.12
CA MET A 45 -5.75 6.54 -6.74
C MET A 45 -5.61 7.61 -7.81
N ASP A 46 -4.38 8.05 -8.03
CA ASP A 46 -4.02 8.93 -9.14
C ASP A 46 -2.87 8.32 -9.97
N ASN A 47 -2.29 9.10 -10.87
CA ASN A 47 -1.22 8.64 -11.76
C ASN A 47 0.14 8.42 -11.04
N VAL A 48 0.24 8.82 -9.77
CA VAL A 48 1.47 8.84 -8.96
C VAL A 48 1.36 7.88 -7.76
N ALA A 49 0.22 7.88 -7.06
CA ALA A 49 0.00 7.17 -5.82
C ALA A 49 -1.43 6.60 -5.66
N VAL A 50 -1.51 5.54 -4.85
CA VAL A 50 -2.75 4.97 -4.29
C VAL A 50 -2.90 5.52 -2.89
N TYR A 51 -4.08 6.02 -2.55
CA TYR A 51 -4.44 6.53 -1.23
C TYR A 51 -5.32 5.52 -0.52
N LEU A 52 -4.91 5.12 0.68
CA LEU A 52 -5.67 4.22 1.52
C LEU A 52 -6.61 4.99 2.44
N ASN A 53 -7.70 4.35 2.87
CA ASN A 53 -8.63 4.86 3.88
C ASN A 53 -8.23 4.49 5.32
N VAL A 54 -7.13 3.76 5.49
CA VAL A 54 -6.55 3.33 6.77
C VAL A 54 -5.17 3.96 6.97
N THR A 55 -4.67 3.97 8.20
CA THR A 55 -3.29 4.35 8.52
C THR A 55 -2.28 3.29 8.07
N ARG A 56 -1.00 3.68 7.97
CA ARG A 56 0.10 2.74 7.73
C ARG A 56 0.11 1.58 8.73
N GLU A 57 -0.12 1.86 10.02
CA GLU A 57 -0.13 0.83 11.07
C GLU A 57 -1.27 -0.19 10.87
N GLU A 58 -2.44 0.28 10.43
CA GLU A 58 -3.59 -0.58 10.12
C GLU A 58 -3.42 -1.37 8.83
N ALA A 59 -2.73 -0.80 7.82
CA ALA A 59 -2.42 -1.48 6.56
C ALA A 59 -1.33 -2.55 6.71
N MET A 60 -0.41 -2.38 7.67
CA MET A 60 0.75 -3.26 7.91
C MET A 60 0.55 -4.22 9.10
N LYS A 61 -0.69 -4.39 9.55
CA LYS A 61 -1.04 -5.25 10.69
C LYS A 61 -1.23 -6.70 10.27
#